data_AF-A0A8J3KIH3-F1
#
_entry.id   AF-A0A8J3KIH3-F1
#
_cell.length_a   1.000
_cell.length_b   1.000
_cell.length_c   1.000
_cell.angle_alpha   90.00
_cell.angle_beta   90.00
_cell.angle_gamma   90.00
#
_symmetry.space_group_name_H-M   'P 1'
#
loop_
_entity.id
_entity.type
_entity.pdbx_description
1 polymer ?
#
loop_
_entity_poly.entity_id
_entity_poly.type
_entity_poly.pdbx_seq_one_letter_code
_entity_poly.pdbx_strand_id
1 'polypeptide(L)'
;MWWRIPLGFLAVVGAPVYLWHVWRVVPSLWRGEHEGSLPVGHVRMYDVFPRSYLTALLPLSAMAGFFLLLGLQFMVGALTIAPAKGAFLLMGLTVPLTVLQWVVNAYNRPRALVPPAFRDQLGWVEVRRRRRSNRRAGRPDTDHLVEILVFGPPGADSVAICAEAGCRWRAVPDRRAHVPELSLRNKATRHSSRITVDRVRPTADV
;
A
#
# COMPACT_ATOMS: atom_id res chain seq x y z
N MET A 1 -9.19 24.90 -31.73
CA MET A 1 -8.99 25.87 -30.63
C MET A 1 -9.96 25.63 -29.47
N TRP A 2 -11.24 25.35 -29.73
CA TRP A 2 -12.29 25.08 -28.73
C TRP A 2 -12.03 23.97 -27.71
N TRP A 3 -11.23 22.94 -28.04
CA TRP A 3 -10.91 21.85 -27.11
C TRP A 3 -9.90 22.22 -26.00
N ARG A 4 -9.17 23.34 -26.13
CA ARG A 4 -8.13 23.73 -25.17
C ARG A 4 -8.71 24.26 -23.85
N ILE A 5 -9.86 24.93 -23.93
CA ILE A 5 -10.57 25.52 -22.78
C ILE A 5 -11.08 24.43 -21.81
N PRO A 6 -11.82 23.40 -22.26
CA PRO A 6 -12.27 22.34 -21.35
C PRO A 6 -11.10 21.54 -20.76
N LEU A 7 -10.01 21.34 -21.51
CA LEU A 7 -8.82 20.64 -21.03
C LEU A 7 -8.09 21.43 -19.93
N GLY A 8 -7.92 22.74 -20.13
CA GLY A 8 -7.35 23.64 -19.12
C GLY A 8 -8.21 23.72 -17.87
N PHE A 9 -9.53 23.82 -18.03
CA PHE A 9 -10.49 23.84 -16.93
C PHE A 9 -10.47 22.54 -16.10
N LEU A 10 -10.47 21.38 -16.76
CA LEU A 10 -10.37 20.08 -16.09
C LEU A 10 -9.07 19.94 -15.29
N ALA A 11 -7.95 20.44 -15.80
CA ALA A 11 -6.68 20.40 -15.08
C ALA A 11 -6.68 21.34 -13.85
N VAL A 12 -7.22 22.56 -14.01
CA VAL A 12 -7.29 23.58 -12.95
C VAL A 12 -8.27 23.20 -11.84
N VAL A 13 -9.40 22.55 -12.17
CA VAL A 13 -10.40 22.13 -11.18
C VAL A 13 -10.11 20.74 -10.62
N GLY A 14 -9.61 19.83 -11.46
CA GLY A 14 -9.31 18.45 -11.07
C GLY A 14 -8.11 18.36 -10.12
N ALA A 15 -7.06 19.16 -10.31
CA ALA A 15 -5.86 19.10 -9.48
C ALA A 15 -6.10 19.55 -8.02
N PRO A 16 -6.86 20.62 -7.71
CA PRO A 16 -7.22 20.98 -6.34
C PRO A 16 -8.12 19.94 -5.68
N VAL A 17 -9.09 19.37 -6.40
CA VAL A 17 -9.95 18.30 -5.86
C VAL A 17 -9.11 17.07 -5.53
N TYR A 18 -8.19 16.71 -6.42
CA TYR A 18 -7.23 15.62 -6.21
C TYR A 18 -6.32 15.90 -5.00
N LEU A 19 -5.71 17.08 -4.92
CA LEU A 19 -4.85 17.48 -3.81
C LEU A 19 -5.60 17.51 -2.49
N TRP A 20 -6.83 18.03 -2.47
CA TRP A 20 -7.69 18.04 -1.29
C TRP A 20 -8.03 16.63 -0.83
N HIS A 21 -8.40 15.74 -1.76
CA HIS A 21 -8.67 14.34 -1.44
C HIS A 21 -7.43 13.66 -0.86
N VAL A 22 -6.27 13.85 -1.49
CA VAL A 22 -4.99 13.34 -0.99
C VAL A 22 -4.72 13.89 0.42
N TRP A 23 -4.74 15.22 0.62
CA TRP A 23 -4.47 15.88 1.89
C TRP A 23 -5.42 15.50 3.03
N ARG A 24 -6.68 15.14 2.74
CA ARG A 24 -7.61 14.69 3.77
C ARG A 24 -7.28 13.27 4.26
N VAL A 25 -6.76 12.45 3.36
CA VAL A 25 -6.37 11.06 3.63
C VAL A 25 -4.92 10.97 4.16
N VAL A 26 -4.08 11.99 3.92
CA VAL A 26 -2.67 12.09 4.38
C VAL A 26 -2.51 11.80 5.88
N PRO A 27 -3.22 12.48 6.80
CA PRO A 27 -2.92 12.37 8.22
C PRO A 27 -3.41 11.04 8.80
N SER A 28 -4.49 10.47 8.27
CA SER A 28 -5.01 9.17 8.72
C SER A 28 -4.14 8.01 8.23
N LEU A 29 -3.66 8.05 6.97
CA LEU A 29 -2.71 7.06 6.47
C LEU A 29 -1.35 7.13 7.17
N TRP A 30 -0.84 8.35 7.44
CA TRP A 30 0.41 8.53 8.17
C TRP A 30 0.35 8.02 9.60
N ARG A 31 -0.79 8.21 10.28
CA ARG A 31 -1.06 7.67 11.62
C ARG A 31 -1.29 6.16 11.64
N GLY A 32 -1.37 5.51 10.48
CA GLY A 32 -1.68 4.09 10.38
C GLY A 32 -3.14 3.75 10.70
N GLU A 33 -4.04 4.75 10.74
CA GLU A 33 -5.47 4.57 11.00
C GLU A 33 -6.21 3.97 9.80
N HIS A 34 -5.56 3.92 8.63
CA HIS A 34 -6.09 3.30 7.43
C HIS A 34 -5.17 2.18 6.99
N GLU A 35 -5.63 0.95 7.23
CA GLU A 35 -4.94 -0.27 6.82
C GLU A 35 -5.24 -0.65 5.36
N GLY A 36 -5.56 0.30 4.46
CA GLY A 36 -5.94 0.07 3.06
C GLY A 36 -5.01 0.75 2.06
N SER A 37 -4.80 0.16 0.88
CA SER A 37 -4.29 0.90 -0.29
C SER A 37 -5.37 1.90 -0.71
N LEU A 38 -5.01 3.08 -1.22
CA LEU A 38 -5.96 4.02 -1.81
C LEU A 38 -6.92 3.28 -2.77
N PRO A 39 -8.21 3.68 -2.88
CA PRO A 39 -9.27 2.93 -3.56
C PRO A 39 -9.09 2.72 -5.07
N VAL A 40 -7.92 3.05 -5.63
CA VAL A 40 -7.58 2.84 -7.04
C VAL A 40 -7.00 1.41 -7.22
N GLY A 41 -7.80 0.40 -6.91
CA GLY A 41 -7.41 -1.02 -6.95
C GLY A 41 -7.02 -1.58 -8.33
N HIS A 42 -7.10 -0.77 -9.40
CA HIS A 42 -6.82 -1.20 -10.78
C HIS A 42 -5.59 -0.53 -11.40
N VAL A 43 -4.97 0.44 -10.71
CA VAL A 43 -3.73 1.07 -11.18
C VAL A 43 -2.57 0.62 -10.28
N ARG A 44 -2.13 -0.62 -10.50
CA ARG A 44 -1.01 -1.28 -9.79
C ARG A 44 0.34 -0.56 -9.88
N MET A 45 0.43 0.54 -10.64
CA MET A 45 1.66 1.32 -10.76
C MET A 45 2.03 2.06 -9.47
N TYR A 46 1.06 2.36 -8.60
CA TYR A 46 1.29 3.08 -7.35
C TYR A 46 0.55 2.42 -6.19
N ASP A 47 1.05 1.26 -5.74
CA ASP A 47 0.67 0.74 -4.43
C ASP A 47 1.24 1.67 -3.35
N VAL A 48 0.42 2.62 -2.91
CA VAL A 48 0.76 3.51 -1.80
C VAL A 48 0.56 2.74 -0.51
N PHE A 49 1.66 2.23 0.04
CA PHE A 49 1.68 1.63 1.37
C PHE A 49 1.81 2.72 2.43
N PRO A 50 1.26 2.52 3.65
CA PRO A 50 1.44 3.45 4.76
C PRO A 50 2.92 3.82 4.99
N ARG A 51 3.82 2.83 4.85
CA ARG A 51 5.27 2.98 5.02
C ARG A 51 5.96 3.91 4.02
N SER A 52 5.41 4.05 2.82
CA SER A 52 6.01 4.83 1.72
C SER A 52 5.09 5.97 1.30
N TYR A 53 4.23 6.41 2.22
CA TYR A 53 3.18 7.37 1.94
C TYR A 53 3.75 8.78 1.66
N LEU A 54 4.62 9.29 2.53
CA LEU A 54 5.20 10.63 2.38
C LEU A 54 6.06 10.73 1.12
N THR A 55 6.76 9.66 0.79
CA THR A 55 7.57 9.57 -0.42
C THR A 55 6.72 9.32 -1.67
N ALA A 56 5.51 8.75 -1.57
CA ALA A 56 4.52 8.74 -2.66
C ALA A 56 3.91 10.12 -2.88
N LEU A 57 3.74 10.91 -1.82
CA LEU A 57 3.13 12.23 -1.90
C LEU A 57 3.98 13.21 -2.72
N LEU A 58 5.30 13.10 -2.64
CA LEU A 58 6.23 13.97 -3.38
C LEU A 58 6.03 13.92 -4.91
N PRO A 59 6.13 12.76 -5.60
CA PRO A 59 5.90 12.69 -7.04
C PRO A 59 4.44 13.02 -7.41
N LEU A 60 3.47 12.65 -6.57
CA LEU A 60 2.05 13.00 -6.80
C LEU A 60 1.81 14.51 -6.72
N SER A 61 2.47 15.20 -5.78
CA SER A 61 2.40 16.66 -5.64
C SER A 61 3.10 17.37 -6.81
N ALA A 62 4.26 16.86 -7.24
CA ALA A 62 4.94 17.37 -8.43
C ALA A 62 4.07 17.20 -9.69
N MET A 63 3.42 16.04 -9.84
CA MET A 63 2.51 15.76 -10.95
C MET A 63 1.25 16.63 -10.91
N ALA A 64 0.67 16.85 -9.73
CA ALA A 64 -0.45 17.78 -9.56
C ALA A 64 -0.05 19.23 -9.91
N GLY A 65 1.14 19.67 -9.46
CA GLY A 65 1.69 20.98 -9.81
C GLY A 65 1.96 21.13 -11.31
N PHE A 66 2.44 20.08 -11.99
CA PHE A 66 2.56 20.04 -13.44
C PHE A 66 1.22 20.29 -14.13
N PHE A 67 0.16 19.57 -13.74
CA PHE A 67 -1.17 19.76 -14.31
C PHE A 67 -1.75 21.14 -14.03
N LEU A 68 -1.53 21.69 -12.83
CA LEU A 68 -1.95 23.06 -12.48
C LEU A 68 -1.28 24.10 -13.36
N LEU A 69 0.06 24.04 -13.51
CA LEU A 69 0.80 25.00 -14.33
C LEU A 69 0.44 24.88 -15.81
N LEU A 70 0.26 23.65 -16.30
CA LEU A 70 -0.16 23.40 -17.67
C LEU A 70 -1.58 23.92 -17.92
N GLY A 71 -2.52 23.64 -17.02
CA GLY A 71 -3.90 24.13 -17.09
C GLY A 71 -3.99 25.65 -17.04
N LEU A 72 -3.20 26.28 -16.16
CA LEU A 72 -3.07 27.74 -16.08
C LEU A 72 -2.54 28.32 -17.40
N GLN A 73 -1.51 27.70 -17.99
CA GLN A 73 -0.98 28.12 -19.29
C GLN A 73 -2.04 28.05 -20.40
N PHE A 74 -2.89 27.03 -20.40
CA PHE A 74 -4.02 26.93 -21.35
C PHE A 74 -5.11 27.99 -21.10
N MET A 75 -5.42 28.31 -19.85
CA MET A 75 -6.47 29.28 -19.48
C MET A 75 -6.06 30.73 -19.73
N VAL A 76 -4.82 31.09 -19.41
CA VAL A 76 -4.31 32.46 -19.57
C VAL A 76 -4.02 32.77 -21.05
N GLY A 77 -3.96 31.75 -21.91
CA GLY A 77 -3.75 31.91 -23.35
C GLY A 77 -2.38 32.51 -23.72
N ALA A 78 -1.54 32.77 -22.72
CA ALA A 78 -0.27 33.46 -22.89
C ALA A 78 0.83 32.43 -23.21
N LEU A 79 1.49 32.66 -24.35
CA LEU A 79 2.74 32.03 -24.80
C LEU A 79 3.95 32.37 -23.90
N THR A 80 3.72 32.56 -22.59
CA THR A 80 4.82 32.80 -21.66
C THR A 80 5.57 31.49 -21.46
N ILE A 81 6.87 31.53 -21.76
CA ILE A 81 7.76 30.36 -21.65
C ILE A 81 7.94 29.94 -20.18
N ALA A 82 7.69 30.86 -19.22
CA ALA A 82 7.89 30.65 -17.79
C ALA A 82 7.02 29.52 -17.18
N PRO A 83 5.67 29.53 -17.29
CA PRO A 83 4.83 28.44 -16.78
C PRO A 83 5.14 27.10 -17.46
N ALA A 84 5.47 27.10 -18.75
CA ALA A 84 5.89 25.91 -19.46
C ALA A 84 7.16 25.31 -18.86
N LYS A 85 8.20 26.14 -18.64
CA LYS A 85 9.46 25.72 -18.00
C LYS A 85 9.21 25.14 -16.60
N GLY A 86 8.37 25.79 -15.80
CA GLY A 86 8.00 25.31 -14.47
C GLY A 86 7.29 23.95 -14.52
N ALA A 87 6.34 23.77 -15.45
CA ALA A 87 5.64 22.50 -15.65
C ALA A 87 6.64 21.39 -16.04
N PHE A 88 7.50 21.61 -17.03
CA PHE A 88 8.50 20.61 -17.43
C PHE A 88 9.51 20.29 -16.33
N LEU A 89 9.88 21.27 -15.50
CA LEU A 89 10.74 21.03 -14.34
C LEU A 89 10.04 20.15 -13.30
N LEU A 90 8.76 20.40 -12.99
CA LEU A 90 7.98 19.54 -12.10
C LEU A 90 7.82 18.13 -12.66
N MET A 91 7.56 17.99 -13.96
CA MET A 91 7.50 16.70 -14.64
C MET A 91 8.86 15.98 -14.55
N GLY A 92 9.97 16.68 -14.79
CA GLY A 92 11.31 16.14 -14.64
C GLY A 92 11.60 15.66 -13.21
N LEU A 93 11.12 16.39 -12.19
CA LEU A 93 11.24 16.02 -10.78
C LEU A 93 10.41 14.77 -10.40
N THR A 94 9.34 14.44 -11.12
CA THR A 94 8.56 13.22 -10.81
C THR A 94 9.41 11.96 -10.91
N VAL A 95 10.36 11.90 -11.84
CA VAL A 95 11.22 10.72 -12.06
C VAL A 95 12.11 10.42 -10.85
N PRO A 96 13.02 11.32 -10.39
CA PRO A 96 13.86 11.05 -9.23
C PRO A 96 13.04 10.87 -7.95
N LEU A 97 11.91 11.57 -7.79
CA LEU A 97 11.02 11.39 -6.64
C LEU A 97 10.35 10.01 -6.64
N THR A 98 9.99 9.49 -7.81
CA THR A 98 9.45 8.13 -7.95
C THR A 98 10.52 7.08 -7.67
N VAL A 99 11.76 7.30 -8.11
CA VAL A 99 12.89 6.43 -7.76
C VAL A 99 13.14 6.44 -6.25
N LEU A 100 13.14 7.61 -5.61
CA LEU A 100 13.25 7.73 -4.16
C LEU A 100 12.13 6.96 -3.44
N GLN A 101 10.88 7.09 -3.92
CA GLN A 101 9.75 6.32 -3.42
C GLN A 101 9.98 4.81 -3.51
N TRP A 102 10.49 4.32 -4.65
CA TRP A 102 10.81 2.91 -4.83
C TRP A 102 11.92 2.43 -3.91
N VAL A 103 12.98 3.23 -3.72
CA VAL A 103 14.09 2.93 -2.80
C VAL A 103 13.59 2.86 -1.36
N VAL A 104 12.79 3.82 -0.92
CA VAL A 104 12.21 3.83 0.43
C VAL A 104 11.30 2.62 0.62
N ASN A 105 10.45 2.29 -0.35
CA ASN A 105 9.61 1.10 -0.28
C ASN A 105 10.45 -0.20 -0.28
N ALA A 106 11.54 -0.24 -1.04
CA ALA A 106 12.46 -1.38 -1.19
C ALA A 106 13.25 -1.72 0.05
N TYR A 107 13.82 -0.71 0.67
CA TYR A 107 14.77 -0.87 1.76
C TYR A 107 14.25 -0.38 3.11
N ASN A 108 13.09 0.28 3.13
CA ASN A 108 12.56 0.99 4.29
C ASN A 108 13.56 2.03 4.84
N ARG A 109 14.28 2.70 3.95
CA ARG A 109 15.33 3.69 4.26
C ARG A 109 15.32 4.87 3.30
N PRO A 110 15.73 6.08 3.73
CA PRO A 110 16.16 6.45 5.09
C PRO A 110 15.00 6.52 6.10
N ARG A 111 15.26 6.18 7.37
CA ARG A 111 14.24 6.10 8.45
C ARG A 111 13.49 7.42 8.69
N ALA A 112 14.08 8.55 8.33
CA ALA A 112 13.44 9.87 8.43
C ALA A 112 12.20 9.98 7.53
N LEU A 113 12.19 9.29 6.38
CA LEU A 113 11.09 9.31 5.41
C LEU A 113 10.04 8.22 5.66
N VAL A 114 10.30 7.34 6.62
CA VAL A 114 9.39 6.25 7.01
C VAL A 114 8.60 6.70 8.25
N PRO A 115 7.27 6.53 8.27
CA PRO A 115 6.47 6.88 9.43
C PRO A 115 6.93 6.10 10.68
N PRO A 116 6.87 6.70 11.88
CA PRO A 116 7.43 6.12 13.10
C PRO A 116 7.01 4.66 13.36
N ALA A 117 5.73 4.34 13.17
CA ALA A 117 5.17 3.00 13.39
C ALA A 117 5.77 1.91 12.48
N PHE A 118 6.40 2.28 11.36
CA PHE A 118 6.92 1.35 10.36
C PHE A 118 8.45 1.34 10.28
N ARG A 119 9.17 2.12 11.10
CA ARG A 119 10.63 2.26 11.01
C ARG A 119 11.42 0.98 11.29
N ASP A 120 10.84 0.08 12.07
CA ASP A 120 11.45 -1.20 12.44
C ASP A 120 11.04 -2.34 11.49
N GLN A 121 10.13 -2.07 10.55
CA GLN A 121 9.72 -3.06 9.57
C GLN A 121 10.77 -3.25 8.47
N LEU A 122 10.75 -4.43 7.85
CA LEU A 122 11.62 -4.77 6.74
C LEU A 122 11.04 -4.24 5.42
N GLY A 123 11.92 -3.69 4.57
CA GLY A 123 11.58 -3.37 3.18
C GLY A 123 11.30 -4.64 2.35
N TRP A 124 10.61 -4.51 1.21
CA TRP A 124 10.19 -5.68 0.43
C TRP A 124 11.36 -6.52 -0.11
N VAL A 125 12.53 -5.90 -0.36
CA VAL A 125 13.74 -6.61 -0.80
C VAL A 125 14.23 -7.55 0.30
N GLU A 126 14.31 -7.07 1.54
CA GLU A 126 14.78 -7.87 2.67
C GLU A 126 13.76 -8.97 3.04
N VAL A 127 12.46 -8.66 2.97
CA VAL A 127 11.40 -9.68 3.10
C VAL A 127 11.56 -10.77 2.04
N ARG A 128 11.83 -10.40 0.77
CA ARG A 128 12.03 -11.36 -0.32
C ARG A 128 13.30 -12.19 -0.12
N ARG A 129 14.38 -11.57 0.35
CA ARG A 129 15.63 -12.25 0.68
C ARG A 129 15.43 -13.27 1.81
N ARG A 130 14.78 -12.86 2.91
CA ARG A 130 14.44 -13.74 4.03
C ARG A 130 13.57 -14.91 3.60
N ARG A 131 12.51 -14.67 2.81
CA ARG A 131 11.67 -15.76 2.25
C ARG A 131 12.48 -16.75 1.41
N ARG A 132 13.36 -16.28 0.53
CA ARG A 132 14.24 -17.17 -0.26
C ARG A 132 15.17 -17.98 0.64
N SER A 133 15.73 -17.35 1.66
CA SER A 133 16.61 -18.04 2.63
C SER A 133 15.84 -19.10 3.42
N ASN A 134 14.63 -18.76 3.90
CA ASN A 134 13.79 -19.69 4.66
C ASN A 134 13.40 -20.89 3.80
N ARG A 135 13.00 -20.68 2.54
CA ARG A 135 12.68 -21.77 1.61
C ARG A 135 13.85 -22.71 1.37
N ARG A 136 15.07 -22.18 1.22
CA ARG A 136 16.29 -23.01 1.08
C ARG A 136 16.59 -23.80 2.35
N ALA A 137 16.23 -23.27 3.51
CA ALA A 137 16.43 -23.92 4.81
C ALA A 137 15.24 -24.79 5.26
N GLY A 138 14.20 -24.96 4.42
CA GLY A 138 12.98 -25.67 4.81
C GLY A 138 12.16 -25.00 5.94
N ARG A 139 12.40 -23.72 6.20
CA ARG A 139 11.74 -22.94 7.25
C ARG A 139 10.49 -22.21 6.70
N PRO A 140 9.52 -21.90 7.56
CA PRO A 140 8.34 -21.10 7.18
C PRO A 140 8.70 -19.71 6.66
N ASP A 141 7.80 -19.11 5.87
CA ASP A 141 8.04 -17.83 5.21
C ASP A 141 8.18 -16.64 6.20
N THR A 142 7.59 -16.74 7.40
CA THR A 142 7.63 -15.73 8.47
C THR A 142 7.71 -16.37 9.86
N ASP A 143 7.90 -15.56 10.90
CA ASP A 143 7.79 -15.99 12.31
C ASP A 143 6.56 -15.35 12.99
N HIS A 144 5.59 -14.90 12.19
CA HIS A 144 4.47 -14.12 12.70
C HIS A 144 3.47 -14.95 13.49
N LEU A 145 2.83 -14.40 14.51
CA LEU A 145 1.80 -15.15 15.22
C LEU A 145 0.60 -15.42 14.28
N VAL A 146 0.28 -16.68 14.01
CA VAL A 146 -0.92 -17.09 13.28
C VAL A 146 -1.94 -17.66 14.25
N GLU A 147 -3.12 -17.05 14.29
CA GLU A 147 -4.27 -17.52 15.06
C GLU A 147 -5.18 -18.34 14.15
N ILE A 148 -5.51 -19.58 14.56
CA ILE A 148 -6.57 -20.38 13.94
C ILE A 148 -7.86 -20.13 14.73
N LEU A 149 -8.81 -19.46 14.09
CA LEU A 149 -10.12 -19.16 14.62
C LEU A 149 -11.10 -20.23 14.15
N VAL A 150 -11.86 -20.81 15.08
CA VAL A 150 -12.94 -21.77 14.79
C VAL A 150 -14.26 -21.07 15.09
N PHE A 151 -15.17 -21.02 14.11
CA PHE A 151 -16.48 -20.40 14.25
C PHE A 151 -17.55 -21.48 14.42
N GLY A 152 -18.00 -21.74 15.65
CA GLY A 152 -19.08 -22.70 15.93
C GLY A 152 -18.58 -24.07 16.43
N PRO A 153 -19.45 -25.12 16.39
CA PRO A 153 -19.13 -26.44 16.93
C PRO A 153 -17.99 -27.15 16.16
N PRO A 154 -17.42 -28.25 16.71
CA PRO A 154 -16.36 -29.01 16.05
C PRO A 154 -16.76 -29.40 14.62
N GLY A 155 -15.97 -28.99 13.62
CA GLY A 155 -16.27 -29.18 12.19
C GLY A 155 -16.86 -27.96 11.47
N ALA A 156 -17.11 -26.86 12.17
CA ALA A 156 -17.58 -25.61 11.57
C ALA A 156 -16.46 -24.82 10.86
N ASP A 157 -16.83 -23.73 10.17
CA ASP A 157 -15.90 -22.93 9.37
C ASP A 157 -14.74 -22.43 10.26
N SER A 158 -13.51 -22.64 9.79
CA SER A 158 -12.28 -22.18 10.46
C SER A 158 -11.49 -21.26 9.55
N VAL A 159 -10.74 -20.33 10.11
CA VAL A 159 -9.90 -19.40 9.37
C VAL A 159 -8.59 -19.20 10.12
N ALA A 160 -7.48 -19.28 9.41
CA ALA A 160 -6.18 -18.88 9.94
C ALA A 160 -5.91 -17.43 9.56
N ILE A 161 -5.59 -16.58 10.53
CA ILE A 161 -5.28 -15.16 10.34
C ILE A 161 -3.94 -14.86 11.01
N CYS A 162 -3.11 -14.07 10.34
CA CYS A 162 -1.89 -13.52 10.92
C CYS A 162 -2.25 -12.39 11.89
N ALA A 163 -1.91 -12.53 13.17
CA ALA A 163 -2.21 -11.55 14.22
C ALA A 163 -1.19 -10.41 14.30
N GLU A 164 -0.12 -10.46 13.50
CA GLU A 164 0.92 -9.44 13.50
C GLU A 164 0.48 -8.18 12.73
N ALA A 165 0.75 -7.01 13.32
CA ALA A 165 0.33 -5.72 12.75
C ALA A 165 0.87 -5.54 11.32
N GLY A 166 -0.03 -5.27 10.37
CA GLY A 166 0.30 -5.11 8.95
C GLY A 166 0.41 -6.42 8.15
N CYS A 167 0.24 -7.59 8.78
CA CYS A 167 0.24 -8.88 8.10
C CYS A 167 -1.19 -9.28 7.67
N ARG A 168 -1.55 -9.04 6.40
CA ARG A 168 -2.89 -9.41 5.87
C ARG A 168 -3.02 -10.85 5.41
N TRP A 169 -2.18 -11.75 5.92
CA TRP A 169 -2.25 -13.15 5.50
C TRP A 169 -3.47 -13.81 6.15
N ARG A 170 -4.30 -14.43 5.31
CA ARG A 170 -5.46 -15.20 5.71
C ARG A 170 -5.51 -16.48 4.88
N ALA A 171 -5.85 -17.60 5.52
CA ALA A 171 -6.14 -18.84 4.84
C ALA A 171 -7.47 -19.41 5.32
N VAL A 172 -8.17 -20.06 4.38
CA VAL A 172 -9.40 -20.81 4.61
C VAL A 172 -9.07 -22.30 4.35
N PRO A 173 -9.66 -23.24 5.09
CA PRO A 173 -9.50 -24.67 4.85
C PRO A 173 -9.88 -24.99 3.41
N ASP A 174 -9.14 -25.92 2.80
CA ASP A 174 -9.55 -26.44 1.51
C ASP A 174 -10.72 -27.41 1.71
N ARG A 175 -11.92 -27.00 1.28
CA ARG A 175 -13.15 -27.79 1.43
C ARG A 175 -13.13 -29.10 0.64
N ARG A 176 -12.21 -29.25 -0.33
CA ARG A 176 -12.05 -30.48 -1.11
C ARG A 176 -11.00 -31.43 -0.54
N ALA A 177 -10.25 -31.00 0.48
CA ALA A 177 -9.27 -31.86 1.12
C ALA A 177 -9.94 -32.94 1.97
N HIS A 178 -9.32 -34.12 2.04
CA HIS A 178 -9.80 -35.23 2.87
C HIS A 178 -9.93 -34.83 4.36
N VAL A 179 -9.05 -33.95 4.83
CA VAL A 179 -9.12 -33.33 6.16
C VAL A 179 -8.95 -31.81 6.02
N PRO A 180 -10.04 -31.02 5.96
CA PRO A 180 -9.99 -29.58 5.74
C PRO A 180 -9.16 -28.83 6.79
N GLU A 181 -9.24 -29.26 8.06
CA GLU A 181 -8.47 -28.66 9.15
C GLU A 181 -6.96 -28.88 8.99
N LEU A 182 -6.54 -30.07 8.54
CA LEU A 182 -5.14 -30.37 8.26
C LEU A 182 -4.62 -29.50 7.10
N SER A 183 -5.46 -29.26 6.09
CA SER A 183 -5.12 -28.33 5.00
C SER A 183 -4.91 -26.91 5.52
N LEU A 184 -5.76 -26.43 6.44
CA LEU A 184 -5.60 -25.13 7.07
C LEU A 184 -4.31 -25.05 7.91
N ARG A 185 -4.06 -26.06 8.76
CA ARG A 185 -2.83 -26.17 9.54
C ARG A 185 -1.59 -26.17 8.65
N ASN A 186 -1.61 -26.90 7.53
CA ASN A 186 -0.53 -26.93 6.54
C ASN A 186 -0.32 -25.59 5.81
N LYS A 187 -1.36 -24.77 5.65
CA LYS A 187 -1.22 -23.40 5.13
C LYS A 187 -0.61 -22.50 6.20
N ALA A 188 -1.04 -22.63 7.46
CA ALA A 188 -0.51 -21.87 8.59
C ALA A 188 0.98 -22.19 8.85
N THR A 189 1.37 -23.47 8.88
CA THR A 189 2.77 -23.90 9.09
C THR A 189 3.71 -23.53 7.95
N ARG A 190 3.20 -23.37 6.73
CA ARG A 190 3.98 -22.78 5.63
C ARG A 190 4.18 -21.28 5.80
N HIS A 191 3.20 -20.59 6.37
CA HIS A 191 3.28 -19.15 6.59
C HIS A 191 4.15 -18.79 7.79
N SER A 192 4.00 -19.50 8.91
CA SER A 192 4.69 -19.17 10.15
C SER A 192 5.12 -20.36 11.00
N SER A 193 6.22 -20.17 11.75
CA SER A 193 6.70 -21.03 12.83
C SER A 193 5.91 -20.88 14.14
N ARG A 194 5.16 -19.78 14.31
CA ARG A 194 4.37 -19.48 15.52
C ARG A 194 2.88 -19.59 15.22
N ILE A 195 2.26 -20.67 15.67
CA ILE A 195 0.83 -20.92 15.48
C ILE A 195 0.19 -21.13 16.85
N THR A 196 -0.82 -20.33 17.15
CA THR A 196 -1.71 -20.56 18.29
C THR A 196 -3.01 -21.16 17.79
N VAL A 197 -3.30 -22.35 18.28
CA VAL A 197 -4.55 -23.08 18.03
C VAL A 197 -5.49 -22.81 19.22
N ASP A 198 -6.80 -22.80 18.99
CA ASP A 198 -7.85 -22.75 20.02
C ASP A 198 -8.19 -21.39 20.67
N ARG A 199 -8.05 -20.27 19.94
CA ARG A 199 -8.81 -19.06 20.30
C ARG A 199 -10.21 -19.15 19.73
N VAL A 200 -11.14 -19.71 20.51
CA VAL A 200 -12.58 -19.52 20.28
C VAL A 200 -12.89 -18.06 20.56
N ARG A 201 -13.06 -17.25 19.51
CA ARG A 201 -13.73 -15.96 19.69
C ARG A 201 -15.22 -16.25 19.77
N PRO A 202 -15.91 -15.94 20.89
CA PRO A 202 -17.36 -15.90 20.86
C PRO A 202 -17.72 -14.95 19.71
N THR A 203 -18.56 -15.44 18.80
CA THR A 203 -19.17 -14.60 17.77
C THR A 203 -19.71 -13.37 18.46
N ALA A 204 -19.08 -12.22 18.24
CA ALA A 204 -19.67 -10.95 18.62
C ALA A 204 -21.00 -10.88 17.87
N ASP A 205 -22.08 -10.73 18.62
CA ASP A 205 -23.44 -10.61 18.13
C ASP A 205 -23.47 -9.67 16.91
N VAL A 206 -24.10 -10.16 15.85
CA VAL A 206 -24.39 -9.44 14.59
C VAL A 206 -25.32 -8.26 14.88
#